data_AF-A0A3B9XX27-F1
#
_entry.id   AF-A0A3B9XX27-F1
#
_cell.length_a   1.000
_cell.length_b   1.000
_cell.length_c   1.000
_cell.angle_alpha   90.00
_cell.angle_beta   90.00
_cell.angle_gamma   90.00
#
_symmetry.space_group_name_H-M   'P 1'
#
loop_
_entity.id
_entity.type
_entity.pdbx_description
1 polymer ?
#
loop_
_entity_poly.entity_id
_entity_poly.type
_entity_poly.pdbx_seq_one_letter_code
_entity_poly.pdbx_strand_id
1 'polypeptide(L)' 'EINVTSPTCIREIDAGAGLNVAGLLMDAIEKKLK' A
#
# COMPACT_ATOMS: atom_id res chain seq x y z
N GLU A 1 -18.26 -2.80 0.14
CA GLU A 1 -17.89 -1.42 -0.21
C GLU A 1 -16.43 -1.42 -0.66
N ILE A 2 -16.04 -0.50 -1.55
CA ILE A 2 -14.64 -0.31 -1.95
C ILE A 2 -14.22 1.10 -1.55
N ASN A 3 -13.31 1.24 -0.56
CA ASN A 3 -12.80 2.53 -0.13
C ASN A 3 -11.61 2.94 -1.00
N VAL A 4 -11.75 4.06 -1.72
CA VAL A 4 -10.73 4.59 -2.64
C VAL A 4 -10.18 5.95 -2.23
N THR A 5 -10.77 6.59 -1.21
CA THR A 5 -10.40 7.95 -0.78
C THR A 5 -9.32 7.92 0.29
N SER A 6 -9.47 7.05 1.29
CA SER A 6 -8.52 6.91 2.41
C SER A 6 -8.53 5.47 2.93
N PRO A 7 -8.02 4.49 2.16
CA PRO A 7 -7.86 3.13 2.67
C PRO A 7 -6.89 3.14 3.86
N THR A 8 -7.27 2.49 4.96
CA THR A 8 -6.51 2.43 6.22
C THR A 8 -5.92 1.04 6.46
N CYS A 9 -5.39 0.78 7.67
CA CYS A 9 -4.91 -0.52 8.13
C CYS A 9 -3.61 -1.05 7.50
N ILE A 10 -2.78 -0.18 6.91
CA ILE A 10 -1.50 -0.59 6.28
C ILE A 10 -0.57 -1.27 7.30
N ARG A 11 -0.48 -0.77 8.53
CA ARG A 11 0.45 -1.28 9.55
C ARG A 11 0.08 -2.68 10.02
N GLU A 12 -1.21 -2.91 10.19
CA GLU A 12 -1.80 -4.17 10.62
C GLU A 12 -1.57 -5.27 9.58
N ILE A 13 -1.73 -4.92 8.30
CA ILE A 13 -1.46 -5.82 7.18
C ILE A 13 0.04 -6.14 7.08
N ASP A 14 0.90 -5.11 7.13
CA ASP A 14 2.35 -5.32 7.08
C ASP A 14 2.83 -6.26 8.20
N ALA A 15 2.34 -6.05 9.43
CA ALA A 15 2.68 -6.89 10.57
C ALA A 15 2.09 -8.32 10.48
N GLY A 16 0.85 -8.46 10.01
CA GLY A 16 0.16 -9.75 9.93
C GLY A 16 0.61 -10.62 8.75
N ALA A 17 1.07 -10.01 7.67
CA ALA A 17 1.47 -10.69 6.44
C ALA A 17 3.00 -10.68 6.20
N GLY A 18 3.78 -9.96 7.01
CA GLY A 18 5.22 -9.80 6.79
C GLY A 18 5.53 -9.04 5.49
N LEU A 19 4.66 -8.09 5.13
CA LEU A 19 4.76 -7.31 3.89
C LEU A 19 5.34 -5.91 4.14
N ASN A 20 5.70 -5.24 3.06
CA ASN A 20 6.03 -3.82 3.02
C ASN A 20 5.13 -3.11 1.99
N VAL A 21 3.85 -2.94 2.34
CA VAL A 21 2.82 -2.35 1.47
C VAL A 21 3.18 -0.91 1.08
N ALA A 22 3.82 -0.15 1.97
CA ALA A 22 4.32 1.20 1.66
C ALA A 22 5.37 1.18 0.55
N GLY A 23 6.30 0.22 0.58
CA GLY A 23 7.28 0.02 -0.49
C GLY A 23 6.62 -0.30 -1.83
N LEU A 24 5.68 -1.26 -1.84
CA LEU A 24 4.94 -1.64 -3.06
C LEU A 24 4.17 -0.45 -3.67
N LEU A 25 3.60 0.41 -2.83
CA LEU A 25 2.93 1.62 -3.29
C LEU A 25 3.91 2.59 -3.96
N MET A 26 5.07 2.83 -3.35
CA MET A 26 6.09 3.72 -3.90
C MET A 26 6.66 3.19 -5.22
N ASP A 27 6.92 1.88 -5.31
CA ASP A 27 7.36 1.23 -6.55
C ASP A 27 6.32 1.43 -7.68
N ALA A 28 5.03 1.29 -7.36
CA ALA A 28 3.95 1.50 -8.31
C ALA A 28 3.82 2.97 -8.76
N ILE A 29 4.06 3.92 -7.86
CA ILE A 29 4.10 5.36 -8.17
C ILE A 29 5.29 5.65 -9.10
N GLU A 30 6.49 5.18 -8.78
CA GLU A 30 7.67 5.37 -9.62
C GLU A 30 7.45 4.82 -11.04
N LYS A 31 6.88 3.62 -11.15
CA LYS A 31 6.53 3.01 -12.44
C LYS A 31 5.54 3.85 -13.26
N LYS A 32 4.64 4.59 -12.60
CA LYS A 32 3.64 5.46 -13.27
C LYS A 32 4.20 6.82 -13.67
N LEU A 33 5.26 7.28 -13.02
CA LEU A 33 5.89 8.58 -13.28
C LEU A 33 7.05 8.52 -14.28
N LYS A 34 7.48 7.32 -14.67
CA LYS A 34 8.35 7.07 -15.83
C LYS A 34 7.54 7.06 -17.12
#